data_AF-A0A1C5HI21-F1
#
_entry.id   AF-A0A1C5HI21-F1
#
_cell.length_a   1.000
_cell.length_b   1.000
_cell.length_c   1.000
_cell.angle_alpha   90.00
_cell.angle_beta   90.00
_cell.angle_gamma   90.00
#
_symmetry.space_group_name_H-M   'P 1'
#
loop_
_entity.id
_entity.type
_entity.pdbx_description
1 polymer ?
#
loop_
_entity_poly.entity_id
_entity_poly.type
_entity_poly.pdbx_seq_one_letter_code
_entity_poly.pdbx_strand_id
1 'polypeptide(L)'
;MQTVFSTVLPDVPQAAGIWLVLLAVAAIAVAALIVRPALFRSVFGDRISEAAMPSSFELAEEAREQARYAQEVAVATERAAVTAERRRAEWLAAQEEVEEAWRAYEAAEQDVRRLAAAAALPLPRTPRTPAEYADRERWLHRAALDAQWRQEITVEQLSDILGHRGWEPSRHPVEQELLLRRLVRDNLRTRQQAAREREQAAWRAAELAAAAARSLRDEAYAATGRAPGAQSLLATVDLAGATTRDAALATRAATETTRETPTVARGRAAVPAY
;
A
#
# COMPACT_ATOMS: atom_id res chain seq x y z
N MET A 1 -30.07 35.28 -83.83
CA MET A 1 -29.78 35.48 -82.39
C MET A 1 -31.08 35.78 -81.68
N GLN A 2 -31.24 35.30 -80.43
CA GLN A 2 -32.44 35.28 -79.55
C GLN A 2 -33.30 34.00 -79.73
N THR A 3 -32.89 32.79 -79.32
CA THR A 3 -32.86 32.20 -77.95
C THR A 3 -34.10 32.52 -77.10
N VAL A 4 -35.10 31.63 -77.03
CA VAL A 4 -35.16 30.49 -76.09
C VAL A 4 -35.10 30.97 -74.63
N PHE A 5 -36.10 31.70 -74.11
CA PHE A 5 -36.19 32.02 -72.65
C PHE A 5 -37.61 32.29 -72.11
N SER A 6 -38.69 31.91 -72.79
CA SER A 6 -40.05 32.26 -72.30
C SER A 6 -40.89 31.07 -71.82
N THR A 7 -40.31 29.88 -71.76
CA THR A 7 -40.96 28.65 -71.25
C THR A 7 -40.44 28.18 -69.89
N VAL A 8 -39.56 28.94 -69.21
CA VAL A 8 -38.96 28.55 -67.91
C VAL A 8 -39.19 29.59 -66.80
N LEU A 9 -40.24 30.41 -66.89
CA LEU A 9 -40.58 31.38 -65.84
C LEU A 9 -41.76 31.05 -64.90
N PRO A 10 -42.61 30.02 -65.09
CA PRO A 10 -43.66 29.74 -64.10
C PRO A 10 -43.22 28.78 -62.97
N ASP A 11 -42.11 28.03 -63.12
CA ASP A 11 -41.67 27.08 -62.08
C ASP A 11 -40.86 27.73 -60.93
N VAL A 12 -40.20 28.87 -61.20
CA VAL A 12 -39.44 29.63 -60.18
C VAL A 12 -40.33 30.24 -59.09
N PRO A 13 -41.48 30.90 -59.38
CA PRO A 13 -42.36 31.41 -58.33
C PRO A 13 -43.06 30.29 -57.54
N GLN A 14 -43.26 29.11 -58.13
CA GLN A 14 -43.88 27.98 -57.43
C GLN A 14 -42.90 27.33 -56.42
N ALA A 15 -41.63 27.17 -56.80
CA ALA A 15 -40.57 26.75 -55.88
C ALA A 15 -40.37 27.77 -54.74
N ALA A 16 -40.43 29.06 -55.05
CA ALA A 16 -40.35 30.13 -54.04
C ALA A 16 -41.54 30.10 -53.06
N GLY A 17 -42.74 29.78 -53.56
CA GLY A 17 -43.94 29.60 -52.72
C GLY A 17 -43.78 28.47 -51.71
N ILE A 18 -43.24 27.33 -52.14
CA ILE A 18 -42.94 26.18 -51.26
C ILE A 18 -41.92 26.58 -50.18
N TRP A 19 -40.86 27.31 -50.56
CA TRP A 19 -39.86 27.80 -49.62
C TRP A 19 -40.42 28.80 -48.60
N LEU A 20 -41.30 29.72 -49.03
CA LEU A 20 -41.94 30.67 -48.11
C LEU A 20 -42.90 29.99 -47.15
N VAL A 21 -43.65 28.98 -47.61
CA VAL A 21 -44.51 28.17 -46.72
C VAL A 21 -43.66 27.38 -45.73
N LEU A 22 -42.56 26.77 -46.16
CA LEU A 22 -41.64 26.06 -45.27
C LEU A 22 -40.98 27.00 -44.25
N LEU A 23 -40.56 28.19 -44.68
CA LEU A 23 -40.01 29.22 -43.79
C LEU A 23 -41.06 29.74 -42.80
N ALA A 24 -42.31 29.91 -43.23
CA ALA A 24 -43.40 30.31 -42.35
C ALA A 24 -43.71 29.22 -41.32
N VAL A 25 -43.76 27.95 -41.73
CA VAL A 25 -43.95 26.81 -40.82
C VAL A 25 -42.78 26.69 -39.83
N ALA A 26 -41.54 26.86 -40.30
CA ALA A 26 -40.36 26.86 -39.44
C ALA A 26 -40.37 28.04 -38.45
N ALA A 27 -40.74 29.24 -38.91
CA ALA A 27 -40.85 30.43 -38.05
C ALA A 27 -41.96 30.28 -37.01
N ILE A 28 -43.11 29.70 -37.38
CA ILE A 28 -44.21 29.39 -36.45
C ILE A 28 -43.77 28.33 -35.43
N ALA A 29 -43.04 27.30 -35.86
CA ALA A 29 -42.51 26.28 -34.95
C ALA A 29 -41.50 26.87 -33.96
N VAL A 30 -40.59 27.73 -34.42
CA VAL A 30 -39.63 28.44 -33.56
C VAL A 30 -40.34 29.41 -32.62
N ALA A 31 -41.31 30.18 -33.10
CA ALA A 31 -42.10 31.09 -32.26
C ALA A 31 -42.90 30.33 -31.20
N ALA A 32 -43.49 29.18 -31.56
CA ALA A 32 -44.18 28.31 -30.61
C ALA A 32 -43.22 27.74 -29.55
N LEU A 33 -41.99 27.40 -29.93
CA LEU A 33 -40.95 26.92 -29.03
C LEU A 33 -40.52 28.00 -28.01
N ILE A 34 -40.45 29.27 -28.44
CA ILE A 34 -40.09 30.40 -27.58
C ILE A 34 -41.23 30.78 -26.63
N VAL A 35 -42.49 30.77 -27.10
CA VAL A 35 -43.66 31.21 -26.32
C VAL A 35 -44.12 30.14 -25.33
N ARG A 36 -43.96 28.85 -25.65
CA ARG A 36 -44.42 27.72 -24.82
C ARG A 36 -43.34 26.64 -24.66
N PRO A 37 -42.19 26.96 -24.03
CA PRO A 37 -41.11 26.01 -23.83
C PRO A 37 -41.53 24.82 -22.95
N ALA A 38 -42.47 25.02 -22.02
CA ALA A 38 -42.93 23.99 -21.09
C ALA A 38 -43.69 22.82 -21.77
N LEU A 39 -44.45 23.08 -22.85
CA LEU A 39 -45.23 22.05 -23.55
C LEU A 39 -44.36 21.18 -24.46
N PHE A 40 -43.32 21.75 -25.07
CA PHE A 40 -42.34 20.97 -25.83
C PHE A 40 -41.34 20.26 -24.92
N ARG A 41 -40.95 20.89 -23.79
CA ARG A 41 -40.07 20.28 -22.79
C ARG A 41 -40.73 19.10 -22.07
N SER A 42 -42.05 19.05 -21.90
CA SER A 42 -42.72 17.87 -21.33
C SER A 42 -42.80 16.71 -22.34
N VAL A 43 -43.25 16.97 -23.58
CA VAL A 43 -43.48 15.89 -24.56
C VAL A 43 -42.17 15.32 -25.12
N PHE A 44 -41.18 16.16 -25.40
CA PHE A 44 -39.87 15.70 -25.85
C PHE A 44 -38.94 15.40 -24.68
N GLY A 45 -39.04 16.12 -23.57
CA GLY A 45 -38.22 15.84 -22.39
C GLY A 45 -38.60 14.53 -21.72
N ASP A 46 -39.88 14.16 -21.60
CA ASP A 46 -40.26 12.86 -21.06
C ASP A 46 -39.79 11.72 -21.97
N ARG A 47 -39.93 11.83 -23.30
CA ARG A 47 -39.42 10.79 -24.23
C ARG A 47 -37.89 10.70 -24.29
N ILE A 48 -37.20 11.83 -24.25
CA ILE A 48 -35.73 11.85 -24.22
C ILE A 48 -35.24 11.34 -22.85
N SER A 49 -35.94 11.65 -21.77
CA SER A 49 -35.64 11.15 -20.42
C SER A 49 -35.98 9.67 -20.25
N GLU A 50 -37.02 9.16 -20.92
CA GLU A 50 -37.40 7.75 -20.95
C GLU A 50 -36.45 6.93 -21.85
N ALA A 51 -35.94 7.52 -22.94
CA ALA A 51 -34.90 6.93 -23.78
C ALA A 51 -33.47 7.05 -23.18
N ALA A 52 -33.26 7.98 -22.25
CA ALA A 52 -32.00 8.15 -21.51
C ALA A 52 -32.01 7.43 -20.14
N MET A 53 -33.16 6.95 -19.69
CA MET A 53 -33.26 6.07 -18.53
C MET A 53 -32.71 4.71 -18.95
N PRO A 54 -31.66 4.20 -18.27
CA PRO A 54 -31.21 2.85 -18.52
C PRO A 54 -32.39 1.90 -18.37
N SER A 55 -32.53 1.01 -19.35
CA SER A 55 -33.62 0.04 -19.35
C SER A 55 -33.57 -0.78 -18.07
N SER A 56 -34.73 -1.25 -17.60
CA SER A 56 -34.79 -2.12 -16.41
C SER A 56 -33.89 -3.37 -16.54
N PHE A 57 -33.62 -3.78 -17.78
CA PHE A 57 -32.67 -4.85 -18.09
C PHE A 57 -31.22 -4.43 -17.85
N GLU A 58 -30.80 -3.25 -18.30
CA GLU A 58 -29.46 -2.70 -18.06
C GLU A 58 -29.19 -2.52 -16.56
N LEU A 59 -30.14 -1.96 -15.80
CA LEU A 59 -30.02 -1.83 -14.33
C LEU A 59 -29.90 -3.19 -13.64
N ALA A 60 -30.58 -4.22 -14.14
CA ALA A 60 -30.49 -5.57 -13.60
C ALA A 60 -29.15 -6.24 -13.93
N GLU A 61 -28.60 -6.01 -15.12
CA GLU A 61 -27.24 -6.46 -15.47
C GLU A 61 -26.17 -5.74 -14.64
N GLU A 62 -26.23 -4.41 -14.51
CA GLU A 62 -25.33 -3.62 -13.66
C GLU A 62 -25.36 -4.11 -12.20
N ALA A 63 -26.54 -4.41 -11.66
CA ALA A 63 -26.68 -4.96 -10.31
C ALA A 63 -26.03 -6.36 -10.18
N ARG A 64 -26.14 -7.22 -11.21
CA ARG A 64 -25.49 -8.54 -11.25
C ARG A 64 -23.98 -8.42 -11.35
N GLU A 65 -23.48 -7.54 -12.20
CA GLU A 65 -22.05 -7.26 -12.34
C GLU A 65 -21.46 -6.71 -11.05
N GLN A 66 -22.16 -5.78 -10.42
CA GLN A 66 -21.75 -5.24 -9.14
C GLN A 66 -21.74 -6.30 -8.02
N ALA A 67 -22.75 -7.18 -7.97
CA ALA A 67 -22.78 -8.28 -7.03
C ALA A 67 -21.60 -9.25 -7.25
N ARG A 68 -21.28 -9.55 -8.52
CA ARG A 68 -20.12 -10.38 -8.88
C ARG A 68 -18.82 -9.72 -8.45
N TYR A 69 -18.62 -8.45 -8.77
CA TYR A 69 -17.44 -7.69 -8.36
C TYR A 69 -17.30 -7.63 -6.84
N ALA A 70 -18.38 -7.35 -6.10
CA ALA A 70 -18.35 -7.35 -4.64
C ALA A 70 -17.95 -8.72 -4.07
N GLN A 71 -18.41 -9.82 -4.68
CA GLN A 71 -18.01 -11.17 -4.31
C GLN A 71 -16.52 -11.44 -4.61
N GLU A 72 -16.02 -11.01 -5.76
CA GLU A 72 -14.61 -11.16 -6.13
C GLU A 72 -13.68 -10.39 -5.18
N VAL A 73 -14.03 -9.15 -4.84
CA VAL A 73 -13.28 -8.32 -3.90
C VAL A 73 -13.34 -8.89 -2.48
N ALA A 74 -14.47 -9.47 -2.07
CA ALA A 74 -14.58 -10.16 -0.79
C ALA A 74 -13.62 -11.35 -0.69
N VAL A 75 -13.56 -12.20 -1.73
CA VAL A 75 -12.62 -13.33 -1.80
C VAL A 75 -11.17 -12.85 -1.82
N ALA A 76 -10.86 -11.79 -2.57
CA ALA A 76 -9.53 -11.19 -2.58
C ALA A 76 -9.11 -10.66 -1.21
N THR A 77 -10.04 -10.01 -0.50
CA THR A 77 -9.83 -9.49 0.85
C THR A 77 -9.53 -10.59 1.85
N GLU A 78 -10.29 -11.69 1.82
CA GLU A 78 -10.06 -12.84 2.69
C GLU A 78 -8.67 -13.45 2.45
N ARG A 79 -8.29 -13.67 1.18
CA ARG A 79 -6.96 -14.19 0.82
C ARG A 79 -5.83 -13.25 1.25
N ALA A 80 -6.04 -11.94 1.11
CA ALA A 80 -5.06 -10.95 1.54
C ALA A 80 -4.93 -10.90 3.06
N ALA A 81 -6.02 -11.08 3.82
CA ALA A 81 -5.99 -11.17 5.27
C ALA A 81 -5.18 -12.39 5.74
N VAL A 82 -5.45 -13.58 5.18
CA VAL A 82 -4.68 -14.80 5.47
C VAL A 82 -3.19 -14.61 5.12
N THR A 83 -2.90 -13.96 4.00
CA THR A 83 -1.52 -13.67 3.62
C THR A 83 -0.84 -12.73 4.61
N ALA A 84 -1.51 -11.66 5.05
CA ALA A 84 -0.98 -10.73 6.03
C ALA A 84 -0.71 -11.40 7.38
N GLU A 85 -1.62 -12.28 7.83
CA GLU A 85 -1.43 -13.09 9.05
C GLU A 85 -0.23 -14.02 8.94
N ARG A 86 -0.09 -14.74 7.81
CA ARG A 86 1.07 -15.61 7.58
C ARG A 86 2.38 -14.83 7.59
N ARG A 87 2.43 -13.67 6.90
CA ARG A 87 3.63 -12.82 6.89
C ARG A 87 3.96 -12.26 8.26
N ARG A 88 2.95 -11.92 9.06
CA ARG A 88 3.15 -11.50 10.44
C ARG A 88 3.75 -12.62 11.28
N ALA A 89 3.27 -13.85 11.13
CA ALA A 89 3.84 -15.01 11.82
C ALA A 89 5.29 -15.28 11.37
N GLU A 90 5.58 -15.19 10.07
CA GLU A 90 6.95 -15.28 9.52
C GLU A 90 7.88 -14.22 10.12
N TRP A 91 7.41 -12.98 10.26
CA TRP A 91 8.18 -11.89 10.90
C TRP A 91 8.43 -12.14 12.39
N LEU A 92 7.42 -12.59 13.15
CA LEU A 92 7.60 -12.91 14.57
C LEU A 92 8.61 -14.04 14.78
N ALA A 93 8.56 -15.10 13.95
CA ALA A 93 9.56 -16.15 14.00
C ALA A 93 10.98 -15.62 13.68
N ALA A 94 11.10 -14.75 12.68
CA ALA A 94 12.38 -14.11 12.37
C ALA A 94 12.89 -13.20 13.50
N GLN A 95 11.99 -12.55 14.25
CA GLN A 95 12.32 -11.76 15.43
C GLN A 95 12.89 -12.66 16.54
N GLU A 96 12.24 -13.78 16.84
CA GLU A 96 12.72 -14.76 17.82
C GLU A 96 14.13 -15.27 17.46
N GLU A 97 14.38 -15.59 16.18
CA GLU A 97 15.71 -15.98 15.70
C GLU A 97 16.77 -14.89 15.90
N VAL A 98 16.41 -13.61 15.67
CA VAL A 98 17.33 -12.48 15.91
C VAL A 98 17.67 -12.34 17.39
N GLU A 99 16.68 -12.50 18.26
CA GLU A 99 16.86 -12.42 19.72
C GLU A 99 17.71 -13.59 20.25
N GLU A 100 17.53 -14.79 19.72
CA GLU A 100 18.39 -15.94 20.00
C GLU A 100 19.83 -15.70 19.54
N ALA A 101 20.01 -15.25 18.30
CA ALA A 101 21.33 -14.94 17.76
C ALA A 101 22.03 -13.81 18.55
N TRP A 102 21.27 -12.82 19.00
CA TRP A 102 21.78 -11.75 19.86
C TRP A 102 22.24 -12.26 21.21
N ARG A 103 21.43 -13.08 21.90
CA ARG A 103 21.81 -13.69 23.18
C ARG A 103 23.06 -14.56 23.07
N ALA A 104 23.18 -15.35 22.00
CA ALA A 104 24.37 -16.15 21.74
C ALA A 104 25.62 -15.28 21.52
N TYR A 105 25.50 -14.22 20.71
CA TYR A 105 26.58 -13.25 20.51
C TYR A 105 27.00 -12.56 21.81
N GLU A 106 26.04 -12.12 22.63
CA GLU A 106 26.31 -11.44 23.90
C GLU A 106 27.04 -12.37 24.88
N ALA A 107 26.61 -13.63 24.99
CA ALA A 107 27.31 -14.63 25.81
C ALA A 107 28.76 -14.84 25.34
N ALA A 108 28.99 -14.94 24.03
CA ALA A 108 30.33 -15.08 23.48
C ALA A 108 31.20 -13.83 23.70
N GLU A 109 30.62 -12.63 23.62
CA GLU A 109 31.30 -11.37 23.91
C GLU A 109 31.68 -11.27 25.40
N GLN A 110 30.82 -11.72 26.31
CA GLN A 110 31.14 -11.79 27.74
C GLN A 110 32.31 -12.76 28.01
N ASP A 111 32.32 -13.93 27.36
CA ASP A 111 33.44 -14.88 27.45
C ASP A 111 34.75 -14.26 26.96
N VAL A 112 34.74 -13.56 25.82
CA VAL A 112 35.91 -12.87 25.28
C VAL A 112 36.40 -11.80 26.26
N ARG A 113 35.50 -11.00 26.86
CA ARG A 113 35.89 -9.97 27.85
C ARG A 113 36.52 -10.58 29.09
N ARG A 114 35.92 -11.65 29.62
CA ARG A 114 36.43 -12.38 30.78
C ARG A 114 37.83 -12.93 30.52
N LEU A 115 38.04 -13.55 29.36
CA LEU A 115 39.34 -14.11 28.98
C LEU A 115 40.37 -13.04 28.62
N ALA A 116 39.96 -11.94 28.01
CA ALA A 116 40.85 -10.81 27.76
C ALA A 116 41.35 -10.20 29.08
N ALA A 117 40.50 -10.09 30.10
CA ALA A 117 40.90 -9.68 31.44
C ALA A 117 41.87 -10.69 32.09
N ALA A 118 41.61 -12.00 31.93
CA ALA A 118 42.52 -13.04 32.41
C ALA A 118 43.88 -13.03 31.68
N ALA A 119 43.88 -12.76 30.38
CA ALA A 119 45.10 -12.69 29.56
C ALA A 119 46.00 -11.50 29.94
N ALA A 120 45.44 -10.46 30.57
CA ALA A 120 46.21 -9.31 31.07
C ALA A 120 46.96 -9.61 32.38
N LEU A 121 46.65 -10.71 33.07
CA LEU A 121 47.33 -11.09 34.30
C LEU A 121 48.75 -11.61 33.99
N PRO A 122 49.73 -11.33 34.88
CA PRO A 122 51.07 -11.88 34.73
C PRO A 122 51.05 -13.40 34.66
N LEU A 123 51.76 -13.92 33.68
CA LEU A 123 51.85 -15.34 33.42
C LEU A 123 52.63 -16.04 34.53
N PRO A 124 52.10 -17.13 35.13
CA PRO A 124 52.89 -17.93 36.05
C PRO A 124 54.11 -18.49 35.31
N ARG A 125 55.29 -18.41 35.93
CA ARG A 125 56.55 -18.92 35.38
C ARG A 125 56.62 -20.45 35.54
N THR A 126 55.66 -21.17 34.97
CA THR A 126 55.68 -22.63 34.95
C THR A 126 56.62 -23.12 33.84
N PRO A 127 57.49 -24.10 34.12
CA PRO A 127 58.35 -24.69 33.10
C PRO A 127 57.49 -25.40 32.06
N ARG A 128 57.64 -25.04 30.78
CA ARG A 128 56.85 -25.60 29.68
C ARG A 128 57.36 -27.00 29.34
N THR A 129 56.63 -28.04 29.75
CA THR A 129 56.99 -29.44 29.46
C THR A 129 56.30 -29.96 28.18
N PRO A 130 56.89 -30.93 27.46
CA PRO A 130 56.24 -31.59 26.33
C PRO A 130 54.86 -32.20 26.64
N ALA A 131 54.69 -32.74 27.85
CA ALA A 131 53.41 -33.31 28.29
C ALA A 131 52.32 -32.23 28.39
N GLU A 132 52.64 -31.06 28.93
CA GLU A 132 51.70 -29.93 28.99
C GLU A 132 51.28 -29.43 27.61
N TYR A 133 52.18 -29.42 26.63
CA TYR A 133 51.82 -29.04 25.26
C TYR A 133 50.83 -30.02 24.64
N ALA A 134 51.04 -31.32 24.85
CA ALA A 134 50.13 -32.36 24.35
C ALA A 134 48.75 -32.29 25.03
N ASP A 135 48.68 -31.96 26.33
CA ASP A 135 47.41 -31.72 27.02
C ASP A 135 46.66 -30.49 26.47
N ARG A 136 47.39 -29.41 26.18
CA ARG A 136 46.80 -28.18 25.60
C ARG A 136 46.27 -28.42 24.19
N GLU A 137 47.01 -29.15 23.37
CA GLU A 137 46.58 -29.53 22.04
C GLU A 137 45.30 -30.37 22.08
N ARG A 138 45.25 -31.39 22.97
CA ARG A 138 44.04 -32.20 23.20
C ARG A 138 42.85 -31.35 23.64
N TRP A 139 43.07 -30.40 24.54
CA TRP A 139 42.02 -29.49 24.99
C TRP A 139 41.52 -28.61 23.83
N LEU A 140 42.42 -28.02 23.03
CA LEU A 140 42.06 -27.17 21.90
C LEU A 140 41.24 -27.95 20.87
N HIS A 141 41.65 -29.18 20.54
CA HIS A 141 40.91 -30.03 19.61
C HIS A 141 39.50 -30.34 20.11
N ARG A 142 39.36 -30.67 21.41
CA ARG A 142 38.04 -30.91 22.01
C ARG A 142 37.17 -29.66 21.99
N ALA A 143 37.71 -28.52 22.40
CA ALA A 143 36.99 -27.25 22.40
C ALA A 143 36.55 -26.82 20.99
N ALA A 144 37.39 -27.04 19.98
CA ALA A 144 37.06 -26.77 18.58
C ALA A 144 35.97 -27.72 18.06
N LEU A 145 36.04 -29.01 18.40
CA LEU A 145 34.98 -29.97 18.06
C LEU A 145 33.65 -29.61 18.72
N ASP A 146 33.67 -29.25 20.00
CA ASP A 146 32.46 -28.83 20.73
C ASP A 146 31.87 -27.54 20.14
N ALA A 147 32.72 -26.60 19.71
CA ALA A 147 32.29 -25.40 18.99
C ALA A 147 31.69 -25.76 17.62
N GLN A 148 32.28 -26.70 16.89
CA GLN A 148 31.74 -27.14 15.59
C GLN A 148 30.39 -27.86 15.76
N TRP A 149 30.22 -28.69 16.80
CA TRP A 149 28.95 -29.37 17.07
C TRP A 149 27.84 -28.41 17.43
N ARG A 150 28.15 -27.34 18.17
CA ARG A 150 27.24 -26.20 18.39
C ARG A 150 27.09 -25.31 17.16
N GLN A 151 27.71 -25.69 16.05
CA GLN A 151 27.81 -24.95 14.81
C GLN A 151 28.49 -23.60 14.96
N GLU A 152 29.16 -23.24 16.05
CA GLU A 152 29.76 -21.91 16.28
C GLU A 152 30.95 -21.61 15.37
N ILE A 153 31.58 -22.64 14.81
CA ILE A 153 32.65 -22.54 13.81
C ILE A 153 32.33 -23.38 12.57
N THR A 154 32.92 -23.01 11.43
CA THR A 154 32.77 -23.75 10.18
C THR A 154 33.67 -24.99 10.14
N VAL A 155 33.34 -25.94 9.25
CA VAL A 155 34.17 -27.15 9.04
C VAL A 155 35.56 -26.80 8.50
N GLU A 156 35.65 -25.75 7.68
CA GLU A 156 36.91 -25.22 7.17
C GLU A 156 37.76 -24.64 8.31
N GLN A 157 37.17 -23.83 9.17
CA GLN A 157 37.83 -23.29 10.35
C GLN A 157 38.29 -24.39 11.32
N LEU A 158 37.49 -25.44 11.51
CA LEU A 158 37.89 -26.61 12.30
C LEU A 158 39.12 -27.28 11.66
N SER A 159 39.11 -27.47 10.35
CA SER A 159 40.22 -28.08 9.61
C SER A 159 41.50 -27.22 9.68
N ASP A 160 41.37 -25.88 9.69
CA ASP A 160 42.49 -24.97 9.90
C ASP A 160 43.06 -25.06 11.32
N ILE A 161 42.20 -25.21 12.34
CA ILE A 161 42.61 -25.39 13.74
C ILE A 161 43.37 -26.73 13.90
N LEU A 162 42.79 -27.83 13.40
CA LEU A 162 43.39 -29.17 13.47
C LEU A 162 44.66 -29.29 12.60
N GLY A 163 44.74 -28.53 11.52
CA GLY A 163 45.92 -28.44 10.65
C GLY A 163 46.97 -27.42 11.09
N HIS A 164 46.80 -26.80 12.27
CA HIS A 164 47.69 -25.77 12.82
C HIS A 164 47.94 -24.56 11.90
N ARG A 165 47.02 -24.26 10.97
CA ARG A 165 47.13 -23.11 10.06
C ARG A 165 46.74 -21.82 10.80
N GLY A 166 47.75 -21.16 11.38
CA GLY A 166 47.56 -19.97 12.23
C GLY A 166 47.30 -20.29 13.71
N TRP A 167 47.32 -21.58 14.07
CA TRP A 167 47.09 -22.10 15.42
C TRP A 167 48.32 -22.85 15.92
N GLU A 168 49.20 -22.14 16.62
CA GLU A 168 50.44 -22.72 17.16
C GLU A 168 50.20 -23.29 18.56
N PRO A 169 50.41 -24.61 18.79
CA PRO A 169 50.27 -25.24 20.11
C PRO A 169 51.22 -24.68 21.19
N SER A 170 52.29 -24.01 20.76
CA SER A 170 53.32 -23.39 21.61
C SER A 170 52.90 -22.06 22.24
N ARG A 171 51.80 -21.45 21.78
CA ARG A 171 51.25 -20.21 22.36
C ARG A 171 50.72 -20.43 23.78
N HIS A 172 50.51 -19.32 24.49
CA HIS A 172 49.98 -19.40 25.83
C HIS A 172 48.53 -19.95 25.80
N PRO A 173 48.14 -20.88 26.70
CA PRO A 173 46.80 -21.48 26.69
C PRO A 173 45.66 -20.45 26.73
N VAL A 174 45.80 -19.39 27.54
CA VAL A 174 44.78 -18.32 27.60
C VAL A 174 44.72 -17.53 26.29
N GLU A 175 45.84 -17.36 25.59
CA GLU A 175 45.84 -16.71 24.27
C GLU A 175 45.17 -17.58 23.21
N GLN A 176 45.40 -18.89 23.24
CA GLN A 176 44.75 -19.84 22.32
C GLN A 176 43.24 -19.90 22.57
N GLU A 177 42.82 -19.99 23.82
CA GLU A 177 41.40 -19.94 24.18
C GLU A 177 40.78 -18.62 23.75
N LEU A 178 41.46 -17.49 23.99
CA LEU A 178 40.99 -16.18 23.58
C LEU A 178 40.85 -16.05 22.04
N LEU A 179 41.78 -16.62 21.27
CA LEU A 179 41.67 -16.67 19.81
C LEU A 179 40.43 -17.48 19.39
N LEU A 180 40.18 -18.63 20.02
CA LEU A 180 39.02 -19.47 19.71
C LEU A 180 37.71 -18.76 20.03
N ARG A 181 37.65 -18.11 21.20
CA ARG A 181 36.45 -17.36 21.60
C ARG A 181 36.20 -16.14 20.73
N ARG A 182 37.25 -15.46 20.26
CA ARG A 182 37.12 -14.36 19.29
C ARG A 182 36.58 -14.86 17.95
N LEU A 183 37.09 -15.99 17.46
CA LEU A 183 36.58 -16.63 16.23
C LEU A 183 35.09 -16.96 16.35
N VAL A 184 34.70 -17.62 17.45
CA VAL A 184 33.29 -17.94 17.75
C VAL A 184 32.44 -16.68 17.79
N ARG A 185 32.88 -15.65 18.52
CA ARG A 185 32.17 -14.36 18.60
C ARG A 185 31.99 -13.74 17.21
N ASP A 186 33.01 -13.73 16.37
CA ASP A 186 32.95 -13.10 15.04
C ASP A 186 32.00 -13.85 14.10
N ASN A 187 31.97 -15.18 14.18
CA ASN A 187 30.99 -16.01 13.47
C ASN A 187 29.56 -15.74 13.96
N LEU A 188 29.35 -15.67 15.28
CA LEU A 188 28.04 -15.38 15.87
C LEU A 188 27.57 -13.97 15.52
N ARG A 189 28.47 -12.98 15.49
CA ARG A 189 28.18 -11.63 15.01
C ARG A 189 27.70 -11.65 13.55
N THR A 190 28.37 -12.40 12.70
CA THR A 190 27.99 -12.55 11.28
C THR A 190 26.60 -13.18 11.15
N ARG A 191 26.29 -14.21 11.96
CA ARG A 191 24.95 -14.82 11.99
C ARG A 191 23.88 -13.87 12.47
N GLN A 192 24.18 -13.12 13.53
CA GLN A 192 23.26 -12.15 14.09
C GLN A 192 22.94 -11.04 13.08
N GLN A 193 23.93 -10.60 12.30
CA GLN A 193 23.72 -9.67 11.20
C GLN A 193 22.85 -10.27 10.09
N ALA A 194 23.13 -11.50 9.67
CA ALA A 194 22.31 -12.20 8.67
C ALA A 194 20.86 -12.47 9.16
N ALA A 195 20.67 -12.76 10.45
CA ALA A 195 19.35 -12.90 11.05
C ALA A 195 18.59 -11.56 11.02
N ARG A 196 19.25 -10.44 11.36
CA ARG A 196 18.65 -9.10 11.28
C ARG A 196 18.23 -8.74 9.86
N GLU A 197 19.03 -9.08 8.86
CA GLU A 197 18.68 -8.83 7.46
C GLU A 197 17.44 -9.62 7.02
N ARG A 198 17.32 -10.88 7.47
CA ARG A 198 16.13 -11.72 7.24
C ARG A 198 14.89 -11.18 7.96
N GLU A 199 15.04 -10.73 9.20
CA GLU A 199 13.97 -10.10 9.98
C GLU A 199 13.47 -8.81 9.32
N GLN A 200 14.37 -7.93 8.88
CA GLN A 200 14.00 -6.72 8.13
C GLN A 200 13.31 -7.03 6.79
N ALA A 201 13.69 -8.10 6.11
CA ALA A 201 13.01 -8.54 4.89
C ALA A 201 11.60 -9.06 5.20
N ALA A 202 11.45 -9.87 6.25
CA ALA A 202 10.16 -10.39 6.70
C ALA A 202 9.23 -9.27 7.18
N TRP A 203 9.75 -8.29 7.92
CA TRP A 203 9.01 -7.10 8.35
C TRP A 203 8.46 -6.32 7.16
N ARG A 204 9.31 -6.00 6.16
CA ARG A 204 8.87 -5.32 4.94
C ARG A 204 7.79 -6.10 4.18
N ALA A 205 7.92 -7.42 4.10
CA ALA A 205 6.92 -8.27 3.46
C ALA A 205 5.59 -8.29 4.24
N ALA A 206 5.65 -8.29 5.58
CA ALA A 206 4.47 -8.20 6.44
C ALA A 206 3.77 -6.86 6.32
N GLU A 207 4.52 -5.75 6.32
CA GLU A 207 3.95 -4.40 6.13
C GLU A 207 3.27 -4.25 4.77
N LEU A 208 3.90 -4.74 3.70
CA LEU A 208 3.31 -4.73 2.36
C LEU A 208 2.01 -5.55 2.32
N ALA A 209 2.02 -6.77 2.87
CA ALA A 209 0.84 -7.62 2.92
C ALA A 209 -0.29 -6.99 3.75
N ALA A 210 0.05 -6.34 4.88
CA ALA A 210 -0.92 -5.63 5.71
C ALA A 210 -1.51 -4.41 4.98
N ALA A 211 -0.70 -3.65 4.24
CA ALA A 211 -1.15 -2.53 3.43
C ALA A 211 -2.08 -2.99 2.30
N ALA A 212 -1.73 -4.06 1.58
CA ALA A 212 -2.58 -4.65 0.55
C ALA A 212 -3.92 -5.14 1.12
N ALA A 213 -3.90 -5.80 2.28
CA ALA A 213 -5.11 -6.25 2.96
C ALA A 213 -5.99 -5.08 3.42
N ARG A 214 -5.42 -3.95 3.85
CA ARG A 214 -6.19 -2.72 4.16
C ARG A 214 -6.83 -2.14 2.90
N SER A 215 -6.06 -1.97 1.83
CA SER A 215 -6.56 -1.45 0.55
C SER A 215 -7.73 -2.27 0.00
N LEU A 216 -7.64 -3.61 0.05
CA LEU A 216 -8.71 -4.48 -0.41
C LEU A 216 -9.95 -4.42 0.48
N ARG A 217 -9.79 -4.24 1.80
CA ARG A 217 -10.93 -4.00 2.70
C ARG A 217 -11.65 -2.70 2.37
N ASP A 218 -10.90 -1.63 2.10
CA ASP A 218 -11.46 -0.34 1.70
C ASP A 218 -12.21 -0.45 0.37
N GLU A 219 -11.67 -1.21 -0.58
CA GLU A 219 -12.32 -1.52 -1.86
C GLU A 219 -13.60 -2.38 -1.68
N ALA A 220 -13.57 -3.38 -0.81
CA ALA A 220 -14.73 -4.21 -0.48
C ALA A 220 -15.86 -3.37 0.13
N TYR A 221 -15.50 -2.44 1.01
CA TYR A 221 -16.44 -1.50 1.62
C TYR A 221 -17.04 -0.53 0.56
N ALA A 222 -16.22 -0.05 -0.37
CA ALA A 222 -16.70 0.77 -1.48
C ALA A 222 -17.62 0.00 -2.45
N ALA A 223 -17.31 -1.27 -2.75
CA ALA A 223 -18.08 -2.13 -3.63
C ALA A 223 -19.49 -2.42 -3.08
N THR A 224 -19.59 -2.61 -1.76
CA THR A 224 -20.87 -2.84 -1.06
C THR A 224 -21.66 -1.54 -0.83
N GLY A 225 -20.98 -0.40 -0.63
CA GLY A 225 -21.62 0.91 -0.47
C GLY A 225 -22.16 1.55 -1.75
N ARG A 226 -21.71 1.11 -2.94
CA ARG A 226 -22.15 1.64 -4.24
C ARG A 226 -23.52 1.10 -4.68
N ALA A 227 -24.52 0.98 -3.81
CA ALA A 227 -25.83 0.48 -4.25
C ALA A 227 -26.42 1.36 -5.40
N PRO A 228 -26.82 0.80 -6.55
CA PRO A 228 -27.03 1.55 -7.79
C PRO A 228 -28.32 2.42 -7.81
N GLY A 229 -29.18 2.35 -6.79
CA GLY A 229 -30.48 3.03 -6.81
C GLY A 229 -30.57 4.39 -6.10
N ALA A 230 -29.66 4.72 -5.17
CA ALA A 230 -29.88 5.88 -4.29
C ALA A 230 -29.23 7.18 -4.79
N GLN A 231 -28.07 7.10 -5.44
CA GLN A 231 -27.30 8.30 -5.79
C GLN A 231 -27.82 9.01 -7.06
N SER A 232 -28.34 8.26 -8.04
CA SER A 232 -28.87 8.82 -9.27
C SER A 232 -30.21 9.55 -9.06
N LEU A 233 -31.06 9.03 -8.17
CA LEU A 233 -32.33 9.67 -7.79
C LEU A 233 -32.12 10.90 -6.89
N LEU A 234 -31.09 10.90 -6.03
CA LEU A 234 -30.79 12.07 -5.20
C LEU A 234 -30.13 13.20 -6.00
N ALA A 235 -29.23 12.89 -6.94
CA ALA A 235 -28.57 13.92 -7.77
C ALA A 235 -29.53 14.61 -8.76
N THR A 236 -30.56 13.90 -9.24
CA THR A 236 -31.58 14.47 -10.14
C THR A 236 -32.63 15.29 -9.38
N VAL A 237 -32.97 14.93 -8.13
CA VAL A 237 -33.88 15.70 -7.29
C VAL A 237 -33.24 17.01 -6.78
N ASP A 238 -31.94 16.99 -6.48
CA ASP A 238 -31.27 18.19 -5.93
C ASP A 238 -31.05 19.29 -6.99
N LEU A 239 -30.82 18.93 -8.26
CA LEU A 239 -30.74 19.93 -9.35
C LEU A 239 -32.11 20.55 -9.70
N ALA A 240 -33.19 19.78 -9.57
CA ALA A 240 -34.56 20.27 -9.81
C ALA A 240 -35.09 21.12 -8.63
N GLY A 241 -34.66 20.81 -7.40
CA GLY A 241 -35.02 21.57 -6.18
C GLY A 241 -34.20 22.83 -5.94
N ALA A 242 -32.93 22.86 -6.35
CA ALA A 242 -32.04 24.01 -6.13
C ALA A 242 -32.47 25.24 -6.96
N THR A 243 -32.92 25.05 -8.21
CA THR A 243 -33.34 26.17 -9.08
C THR A 243 -34.63 26.86 -8.63
N THR A 244 -35.49 26.18 -7.86
CA THR A 244 -36.72 26.77 -7.31
C THR A 244 -36.54 27.38 -5.92
N ARG A 245 -35.60 26.88 -5.10
CA ARG A 245 -35.26 27.51 -3.81
C ARG A 245 -34.37 28.73 -3.93
N ASP A 246 -33.42 28.75 -4.85
CA ASP A 246 -32.51 29.91 -5.00
C ASP A 246 -33.24 31.14 -5.58
N ALA A 247 -34.26 30.96 -6.41
CA ALA A 247 -35.09 32.07 -6.90
C ALA A 247 -35.98 32.68 -5.78
N ALA A 248 -36.43 31.87 -4.82
CA ALA A 248 -37.25 32.31 -3.69
C ALA A 248 -36.42 32.90 -2.53
N LEU A 249 -35.16 32.49 -2.37
CA LEU A 249 -34.22 33.07 -1.41
C LEU A 249 -33.56 34.35 -1.93
N ALA A 250 -33.30 34.48 -3.23
CA ALA A 250 -32.76 35.70 -3.83
C ALA A 250 -33.72 36.90 -3.76
N THR A 251 -35.04 36.67 -3.75
CA THR A 251 -36.05 37.73 -3.57
C THR A 251 -36.23 38.18 -2.10
N ARG A 252 -35.78 37.37 -1.13
CA ARG A 252 -35.80 37.75 0.30
C ARG A 252 -34.48 38.35 0.78
N ALA A 253 -33.35 37.90 0.26
CA ALA A 253 -32.02 38.35 0.70
C ALA A 253 -31.63 39.76 0.21
N ALA A 254 -32.34 40.33 -0.77
CA ALA A 254 -32.08 41.69 -1.26
C ALA A 254 -32.56 42.83 -0.32
N THR A 255 -33.18 42.51 0.83
CA THR A 255 -33.69 43.51 1.78
C THR A 255 -32.98 43.58 3.14
N GLU A 256 -32.04 42.69 3.44
CA GLU A 256 -31.28 42.74 4.70
C GLU A 256 -29.78 42.60 4.46
N THR A 257 -29.25 43.61 3.75
CA THR A 257 -27.84 43.98 3.89
C THR A 257 -27.66 44.69 5.23
N THR A 258 -26.53 44.43 5.89
CA THR A 258 -25.85 45.27 6.90
C THR A 258 -25.87 44.76 8.34
N ARG A 259 -24.91 43.88 8.68
CA ARG A 259 -24.06 44.05 9.89
C ARG A 259 -22.85 43.11 9.89
N GLU A 260 -21.70 43.72 9.64
CA GLU A 260 -20.39 43.57 10.29
C GLU A 260 -20.02 42.23 10.96
N THR A 261 -19.01 41.59 10.40
CA THR A 261 -18.14 40.59 11.02
C THR A 261 -16.89 41.23 11.63
N PRO A 262 -16.48 40.81 12.84
CA PRO A 262 -15.07 40.78 13.18
C PRO A 262 -14.55 39.34 13.28
N THR A 263 -13.44 39.15 12.59
CA THR A 263 -12.51 38.03 12.58
C THR A 263 -11.92 37.75 13.97
N VAL A 264 -11.89 36.48 14.39
CA VAL A 264 -11.07 36.03 15.53
C VAL A 264 -10.22 34.84 15.11
N ALA A 265 -8.91 35.06 15.19
CA ALA A 265 -7.85 34.09 15.04
C ALA A 265 -7.73 33.17 16.27
N ARG A 266 -7.55 31.87 16.04
CA ARG A 266 -7.00 30.87 16.99
C ARG A 266 -6.27 29.85 16.11
N GLY A 267 -4.96 29.64 16.20
CA GLY A 267 -4.13 29.54 17.40
C GLY A 267 -3.70 28.08 17.53
N ARG A 268 -2.70 27.67 16.73
CA ARG A 268 -2.01 26.37 16.81
C ARG A 268 -1.42 26.19 18.21
N ALA A 269 -1.69 25.06 18.85
CA ALA A 269 -0.95 24.60 20.02
C ALA A 269 -0.17 23.33 19.67
N ALA A 270 1.09 23.32 20.07
CA ALA A 270 2.12 22.35 19.77
C ALA A 270 2.01 21.09 20.64
N VAL A 271 2.52 19.99 20.09
CA VAL A 271 2.77 18.68 20.70
C VAL A 271 4.05 18.75 21.54
N PRO A 272 4.09 18.20 22.77
CA PRO A 272 5.35 17.80 23.39
C PRO A 272 5.59 16.30 23.20
N ALA A 273 6.81 15.98 22.77
CA ALA A 273 7.38 14.64 22.74
C ALA A 273 7.85 14.22 24.15
N TYR A 274 7.70 12.94 24.46
CA TYR A 274 8.54 12.20 25.42
C TYR A 274 8.76 10.79 24.88
#